data_AF-A0A7W5AWU5-F1
#
_entry.id   AF-A0A7W5AWU5-F1
#
_cell.length_a   1.000
_cell.length_b   1.000
_cell.length_c   1.000
_cell.angle_alpha   90.00
_cell.angle_beta   90.00
_cell.angle_gamma   90.00
#
_symmetry.space_group_name_H-M   'P 1'
#
loop_
_entity.id
_entity.type
_entity.pdbx_description
1 polymer ?
#
loop_
_entity_poly.entity_id
_entity_poly.type
_entity_poly.pdbx_seq_one_letter_code
_entity_poly.pdbx_strand_id
1 'polypeptide(L)'
;MIVRLLNRVAILALLIVYLYILVKVILFKFDTVDVAFLGEQLRRSIEDPGRVIERFRQGNFTPLVSINRNLDRLSNGNDFVNLIGNVAIFAPLGFFIAALSRKRFLRVLLGSFGVSLALECAQMIFAMGRFDVDDLILNTAGGVLGLMLFYITPGRKRWLPGSSKKSGTSTFG
;
A
#
# COMPACT_ATOMS: atom_id res chain seq x y z
N MET A 1 -0.32 -28.52 -12.17
CA MET A 1 -1.25 -27.86 -11.23
C MET A 1 -0.55 -27.44 -9.94
N ILE A 2 0.16 -28.36 -9.28
CA ILE A 2 0.88 -28.17 -8.00
C ILE A 2 1.85 -26.97 -8.01
N VAL A 3 2.74 -26.85 -9.01
CA VAL A 3 3.72 -25.73 -9.07
C VAL A 3 3.05 -24.35 -9.10
N ARG A 4 1.91 -24.21 -9.78
CA ARG A 4 1.17 -22.93 -9.82
C ARG A 4 0.51 -22.62 -8.48
N LEU A 5 0.05 -23.64 -7.77
CA LEU A 5 -0.50 -23.50 -6.43
C LEU A 5 0.60 -23.10 -5.42
N LEU A 6 1.74 -23.80 -5.44
CA LEU A 6 2.90 -23.47 -4.60
C LEU A 6 3.38 -22.04 -4.81
N ASN A 7 3.50 -21.60 -6.08
CA ASN A 7 3.87 -20.22 -6.39
C ASN A 7 2.86 -19.20 -5.84
N ARG A 8 1.55 -19.51 -5.86
CA ARG A 8 0.53 -18.60 -5.29
C ARG A 8 0.62 -18.52 -3.78
N VAL A 9 0.78 -19.65 -3.11
CA VAL A 9 0.95 -19.69 -1.65
C VAL A 9 2.20 -18.92 -1.25
N ALA A 10 3.31 -19.08 -1.97
CA ALA A 10 4.53 -18.31 -1.74
C ALA A 10 4.31 -16.79 -1.90
N ILE A 11 3.61 -16.35 -2.96
CA ILE A 11 3.27 -14.93 -3.14
C ILE A 11 2.43 -14.40 -1.98
N LEU A 12 1.42 -15.16 -1.54
CA LEU A 12 0.55 -14.74 -0.44
C LEU A 12 1.31 -14.68 0.88
N ALA A 13 2.20 -15.63 1.15
CA ALA A 13 3.06 -15.60 2.32
C ALA A 13 3.98 -14.37 2.31
N LEU A 14 4.61 -14.07 1.17
CA LEU A 14 5.41 -12.86 0.99
C LEU A 14 4.59 -11.58 1.15
N LEU A 15 3.37 -11.56 0.61
CA LEU A 15 2.44 -10.43 0.76
C LEU A 15 2.06 -10.22 2.24
N ILE A 16 1.81 -11.28 3.01
CA ILE A 16 1.49 -11.17 4.44
C ILE A 16 2.69 -10.60 5.21
N VAL A 17 3.90 -11.12 4.98
CA VAL A 17 5.12 -10.60 5.61
C VAL A 17 5.33 -9.13 5.23
N TYR A 18 5.15 -8.78 3.95
CA TYR A 18 5.23 -7.41 3.48
C TYR A 18 4.17 -6.50 4.14
N LEU A 19 2.91 -6.94 4.24
CA LEU A 19 1.84 -6.16 4.88
C LEU A 19 2.13 -5.93 6.36
N TYR A 20 2.69 -6.91 7.07
CA TYR A 20 3.16 -6.74 8.44
C TYR A 20 4.26 -5.66 8.53
N ILE A 21 5.26 -5.71 7.64
CA ILE A 21 6.32 -4.69 7.58
C ILE A 21 5.73 -3.32 7.25
N LEU A 22 4.82 -3.23 6.29
CA LEU A 22 4.15 -1.99 5.88
C LEU A 22 3.42 -1.34 7.06
N VAL A 23 2.58 -2.11 7.77
CA VAL A 23 1.88 -1.68 8.99
C VAL A 23 2.88 -1.23 10.04
N LYS A 24 3.93 -2.01 10.29
CA LYS A 24 4.98 -1.67 11.27
C LYS A 24 5.66 -0.35 10.94
N VAL A 25 6.06 -0.15 9.69
CA VAL A 25 6.76 1.07 9.27
C VAL A 25 5.85 2.30 9.35
N ILE A 26 4.60 2.19 8.92
CA ILE A 26 3.69 3.34 8.83
C ILE A 26 3.10 3.73 10.19
N LEU A 27 2.67 2.75 11.00
CA LEU A 27 2.07 3.03 12.31
C LEU A 27 3.12 3.23 13.41
N PHE A 28 4.19 2.43 13.39
CA PHE A 28 5.18 2.42 14.48
C PHE A 28 6.51 3.07 14.09
N LYS A 29 6.67 3.61 12.87
CA LYS A 29 7.89 4.34 12.46
C LYS A 29 9.19 3.58 12.77
N PHE A 30 9.19 2.26 12.51
CA PHE A 30 10.27 1.30 12.80
C PHE A 30 10.43 0.84 14.26
N ASP A 31 9.65 1.38 15.21
CA ASP A 31 9.60 0.90 16.58
C ASP A 31 8.98 -0.50 16.71
N THR A 32 9.08 -1.08 17.90
CA THR A 32 8.45 -2.36 18.22
C THR A 32 6.93 -2.24 18.22
N VAL A 33 6.26 -3.23 17.62
CA VAL A 33 4.80 -3.30 17.63
C VAL A 33 4.34 -3.61 19.06
N ASP A 34 3.77 -2.60 19.72
CA ASP A 34 3.19 -2.73 21.06
C ASP A 34 1.67 -2.81 20.97
N VAL A 35 1.14 -4.03 21.18
CA VAL A 35 -0.30 -4.30 21.13
C VAL A 35 -1.03 -3.73 22.35
N ALA A 36 -0.37 -3.69 23.52
CA ALA A 36 -0.95 -3.10 24.72
C ALA A 36 -1.13 -1.58 24.53
N PHE A 37 -0.13 -0.93 23.94
CA PHE A 37 -0.24 0.48 23.54
C PHE A 37 -1.39 0.72 22.55
N LEU A 38 -1.51 -0.09 21.50
CA LEU A 38 -2.63 0.02 20.54
C LEU A 38 -3.99 -0.12 21.24
N GLY A 39 -4.12 -1.09 22.16
CA GLY A 39 -5.34 -1.32 22.92
C GLY A 39 -5.71 -0.12 23.80
N GLU A 40 -4.72 0.47 24.47
CA GLU A 40 -4.90 1.67 25.30
C GLU A 40 -5.29 2.89 24.46
N GLN A 41 -4.64 3.10 23.32
CA GLN A 41 -5.01 4.20 22.42
C GLN A 41 -6.42 4.03 21.85
N LEU A 42 -6.80 2.80 21.48
CA LEU A 42 -8.14 2.51 21.00
C LEU A 42 -9.18 2.78 22.09
N ARG A 43 -8.91 2.32 23.32
CA ARG A 43 -9.77 2.56 24.48
C ARG A 43 -9.98 4.06 24.71
N ARG A 44 -8.89 4.85 24.72
CA ARG A 44 -8.96 6.31 24.87
C ARG A 44 -9.75 6.99 23.75
N SER A 45 -9.60 6.51 22.52
CA SER A 45 -10.33 7.05 21.37
C SER A 45 -11.84 6.74 21.42
N ILE A 46 -12.23 5.65 22.08
CA ILE A 46 -13.64 5.29 22.31
C ILE A 46 -14.21 6.06 23.50
N GLU A 47 -13.45 6.20 24.59
CA GLU A 47 -13.87 6.89 25.82
C GLU A 47 -14.01 8.40 25.62
N ASP A 48 -13.18 9.01 24.78
CA ASP A 48 -13.25 10.42 24.42
C ASP A 48 -13.29 10.62 22.90
N PRO A 49 -14.49 10.50 22.28
CA PRO A 49 -14.66 10.74 20.85
C PRO A 49 -14.30 12.17 20.44
N GLY A 50 -14.33 13.14 21.38
CA GLY A 50 -13.96 14.53 21.13
C GLY A 50 -12.52 14.65 20.62
N ARG A 51 -11.60 13.82 21.14
CA ARG A 51 -10.20 13.78 20.68
C ARG A 51 -10.07 13.22 19.27
N VAL A 52 -10.87 12.23 18.91
CA VAL A 52 -10.88 11.67 17.55
C VAL A 52 -11.40 12.72 16.56
N ILE A 53 -12.47 13.43 16.93
CA ILE A 53 -13.03 14.53 16.12
C ILE A 53 -12.00 15.66 15.97
N GLU A 54 -11.29 16.03 17.03
CA GLU A 54 -10.27 17.06 16.96
C GLU A 54 -9.11 16.66 16.04
N ARG A 55 -8.62 15.41 16.13
CA ARG A 55 -7.62 14.91 15.18
C ARG A 55 -8.14 14.84 13.75
N PHE A 56 -9.40 14.48 13.58
CA PHE A 56 -10.04 14.52 12.28
C PHE A 56 -10.02 15.96 11.74
N ARG A 57 -10.37 16.97 12.53
CA ARG A 57 -10.31 18.38 12.11
C ARG A 57 -8.89 18.87 11.80
N GLN A 58 -7.88 18.31 12.46
CA GLN A 58 -6.46 18.60 12.22
C GLN A 58 -5.89 17.84 11.00
N GLY A 59 -6.64 16.90 10.43
CA GLY A 59 -6.25 16.18 9.23
C GLY A 59 -6.19 17.08 8.00
N ASN A 60 -5.32 16.72 7.04
CA ASN A 60 -5.28 17.37 5.75
C ASN A 60 -6.24 16.67 4.78
N PHE A 61 -7.30 17.36 4.38
CA PHE A 61 -8.24 16.90 3.35
C PHE A 61 -8.13 17.68 2.04
N THR A 62 -7.27 18.69 2.00
CA THR A 62 -7.06 19.47 0.79
C THR A 62 -5.92 18.83 0.00
N PRO A 63 -6.20 18.30 -1.20
CA PRO A 63 -5.16 17.65 -1.99
C PRO A 63 -4.09 18.66 -2.39
N LEU A 64 -2.88 18.14 -2.53
CA LEU A 64 -1.62 18.80 -2.91
C LEU A 64 -1.03 19.75 -1.88
N VAL A 65 -1.66 19.99 -0.73
CA VAL A 65 -1.13 20.93 0.29
C VAL A 65 0.14 20.42 0.96
N SER A 66 0.14 19.17 1.43
CA SER A 66 1.30 18.54 2.05
C SER A 66 2.37 18.24 1.01
N ILE A 67 2.00 17.78 -0.19
CA ILE A 67 2.93 17.59 -1.32
C ILE A 67 3.65 18.89 -1.65
N ASN A 68 2.92 19.98 -1.89
CA ASN A 68 3.52 21.27 -2.24
C ASN A 68 4.41 21.79 -1.11
N ARG A 69 3.97 21.67 0.15
CA ARG A 69 4.79 22.07 1.31
C ARG A 69 6.11 21.29 1.39
N ASN A 70 6.08 20.00 1.11
CA ASN A 70 7.29 19.16 1.08
C ASN A 70 8.17 19.51 -0.14
N LEU A 71 7.57 19.89 -1.27
CA LEU A 71 8.29 20.34 -2.47
C LEU A 71 8.93 21.74 -2.30
N ASP A 72 8.23 22.68 -1.68
CA ASP A 72 8.76 24.04 -1.44
C ASP A 72 9.96 24.03 -0.47
N ARG A 73 10.08 22.97 0.33
CA ARG A 73 11.17 22.74 1.29
C ARG A 73 12.32 21.90 0.72
N LEU A 74 12.31 21.58 -0.58
CA LEU A 74 13.33 20.74 -1.25
C LEU A 74 14.78 21.23 -1.09
N SER A 75 15.01 22.44 -0.62
CA SER A 75 16.34 22.90 -0.19
C SER A 75 16.96 22.04 0.92
N ASN A 76 16.15 21.26 1.66
CA ASN A 76 16.59 20.34 2.72
C ASN A 76 16.27 18.89 2.27
N GLY A 77 17.25 18.14 1.79
CA GLY A 77 17.05 16.83 1.13
C GLY A 77 16.27 15.74 1.91
N ASN A 78 16.00 15.93 3.20
CA ASN A 78 15.20 14.99 4.01
C ASN A 78 13.71 14.95 3.62
N ASP A 79 13.13 16.06 3.15
CA ASP A 79 11.70 16.12 2.83
C ASP A 79 11.36 15.45 1.47
N PHE A 80 12.34 15.41 0.57
CA PHE A 80 12.26 14.62 -0.68
C PHE A 80 12.22 13.12 -0.40
N VAL A 81 12.97 12.67 0.62
CA VAL A 81 13.00 11.26 1.03
C VAL A 81 11.64 10.83 1.59
N ASN A 82 10.90 11.71 2.26
CA ASN A 82 9.56 11.41 2.75
C ASN A 82 8.54 11.20 1.61
N LEU A 83 8.53 12.11 0.63
CA LEU A 83 7.70 12.00 -0.58
C LEU A 83 7.97 10.69 -1.34
N ILE A 84 9.25 10.40 -1.61
CA ILE A 84 9.63 9.16 -2.29
C ILE A 84 9.34 7.94 -1.42
N GLY A 85 9.55 8.03 -0.10
CA GLY A 85 9.29 6.94 0.84
C GLY A 85 7.85 6.46 0.77
N ASN A 86 6.88 7.38 0.75
CA ASN A 86 5.45 7.06 0.65
C ASN A 86 5.11 6.34 -0.66
N VAL A 87 5.66 6.82 -1.79
CA VAL A 87 5.47 6.13 -3.09
C VAL A 87 6.17 4.77 -3.12
N ALA A 88 7.42 4.70 -2.67
CA ALA A 88 8.26 3.52 -2.77
C ALA A 88 7.76 2.36 -1.89
N ILE A 89 7.29 2.66 -0.67
CA ILE A 89 6.83 1.63 0.26
C ILE A 89 5.56 0.92 -0.22
N PHE A 90 4.73 1.60 -1.03
CA PHE A 90 3.51 1.03 -1.63
C PHE A 90 3.72 0.34 -2.98
N ALA A 91 4.86 0.54 -3.64
CA ALA A 91 5.14 -0.13 -4.92
C ALA A 91 5.08 -1.67 -4.85
N PRO A 92 5.62 -2.34 -3.81
CA PRO A 92 5.47 -3.79 -3.70
C PRO A 92 4.02 -4.25 -3.58
N LEU A 93 3.13 -3.48 -2.91
CA LEU A 93 1.70 -3.81 -2.82
C LEU A 93 1.07 -3.89 -4.22
N GLY A 94 1.32 -2.87 -5.05
CA GLY A 94 0.84 -2.84 -6.43
C GLY A 94 1.34 -4.01 -7.27
N PHE A 95 2.61 -4.37 -7.10
CA PHE A 95 3.22 -5.53 -7.76
C PHE A 95 2.53 -6.84 -7.34
N PHE A 96 2.32 -7.06 -6.04
CA PHE A 96 1.66 -8.27 -5.53
C PHE A 96 0.21 -8.37 -6.01
N ILE A 97 -0.55 -7.27 -5.96
CA ILE A 97 -1.93 -7.25 -6.46
C ILE A 97 -1.96 -7.56 -7.97
N ALA A 98 -1.03 -7.00 -8.75
CA ALA A 98 -0.92 -7.24 -10.19
C ALA A 98 -0.58 -8.71 -10.50
N ALA A 99 0.26 -9.34 -9.68
CA ALA A 99 0.62 -10.75 -9.79
C ALA A 99 -0.55 -11.69 -9.46
N LEU A 100 -1.42 -11.30 -8.52
CA LEU A 100 -2.57 -12.11 -8.08
C LEU A 100 -3.86 -11.86 -8.88
N SER A 101 -3.95 -10.74 -9.62
CA SER A 101 -5.18 -10.30 -10.29
C SER A 101 -5.14 -10.44 -11.81
N ARG A 102 -6.33 -10.68 -12.41
CA ARG A 102 -6.57 -10.50 -13.85
C ARG A 102 -6.92 -9.06 -14.21
N LYS A 103 -7.79 -8.40 -13.43
CA LYS A 103 -8.17 -6.98 -13.57
C LYS A 103 -7.15 -6.11 -12.85
N ARG A 104 -5.91 -6.05 -13.38
CA ARG A 104 -4.75 -5.53 -12.65
C ARG A 104 -4.89 -4.06 -12.26
N PHE A 105 -5.18 -3.19 -13.23
CA PHE A 105 -5.23 -1.75 -13.01
C PHE A 105 -6.25 -1.38 -11.92
N LEU A 106 -7.52 -1.76 -12.10
CA LEU A 106 -8.57 -1.40 -11.13
C LEU A 106 -8.34 -2.00 -9.74
N ARG A 107 -7.84 -3.25 -9.66
CA ARG A 107 -7.53 -3.85 -8.34
C ARG A 107 -6.32 -3.20 -7.67
N VAL A 108 -5.31 -2.81 -8.43
CA VAL A 108 -4.15 -2.07 -7.89
C VAL A 108 -4.60 -0.71 -7.39
N LEU A 109 -5.39 0.02 -8.19
CA LEU A 109 -5.90 1.34 -7.82
C LEU A 109 -6.74 1.28 -6.54
N LEU A 110 -7.80 0.47 -6.53
CA LEU A 110 -8.69 0.34 -5.38
C LEU A 110 -8.03 -0.33 -4.18
N GLY A 111 -7.15 -1.31 -4.41
CA GLY A 111 -6.46 -2.03 -3.35
C GLY A 111 -5.41 -1.15 -2.66
N SER A 112 -4.62 -0.39 -3.42
CA SER A 112 -3.62 0.53 -2.85
C SER A 112 -4.29 1.70 -2.15
N PHE A 113 -5.34 2.28 -2.77
CA PHE A 113 -6.15 3.30 -2.13
C PHE A 113 -6.81 2.79 -0.83
N GLY A 114 -7.43 1.62 -0.86
CA GLY A 114 -8.10 1.05 0.30
C GLY A 114 -7.15 0.71 1.46
N VAL A 115 -5.98 0.13 1.17
CA VAL A 115 -4.95 -0.12 2.20
C VAL A 115 -4.43 1.19 2.75
N SER A 116 -4.11 2.16 1.89
CA SER A 116 -3.65 3.47 2.36
C SER A 116 -4.70 4.17 3.22
N LEU A 117 -5.97 4.14 2.83
CA LEU A 117 -7.07 4.72 3.61
C LEU A 117 -7.21 4.07 4.97
N ALA A 118 -7.08 2.74 5.04
CA ALA A 118 -7.10 2.03 6.31
C ALA A 118 -5.93 2.44 7.23
N LEU A 119 -4.75 2.65 6.67
CA LEU A 119 -3.57 3.06 7.44
C LEU A 119 -3.68 4.51 7.94
N GLU A 120 -4.09 5.45 7.09
CA GLU A 120 -4.32 6.86 7.50
C GLU A 120 -5.38 6.95 8.61
N CYS A 121 -6.49 6.22 8.45
CA CYS A 121 -7.53 6.13 9.48
C CYS A 121 -7.00 5.50 10.77
N ALA A 122 -6.20 4.43 10.67
CA ALA A 122 -5.60 3.80 11.84
C ALA A 122 -4.66 4.76 12.56
N GLN A 123 -3.79 5.48 11.86
CA GLN A 123 -2.88 6.46 12.47
C GLN A 123 -3.64 7.54 13.25
N MET A 124 -4.77 8.02 12.71
CA MET A 124 -5.64 8.97 13.39
C MET A 124 -6.31 8.37 14.64
N ILE A 125 -6.92 7.19 14.51
CA ILE A 125 -7.64 6.49 15.59
C ILE A 125 -6.68 6.11 16.73
N PHE A 126 -5.49 5.61 16.42
CA PHE A 126 -4.51 5.16 17.42
C PHE A 126 -3.60 6.29 17.94
N ALA A 127 -3.86 7.56 17.60
CA ALA A 127 -3.04 8.70 18.04
C ALA A 127 -1.59 8.68 17.55
N MET A 128 -1.30 7.93 16.49
CA MET A 128 0.06 7.73 15.97
C MET A 128 0.42 8.73 14.86
N GLY A 129 -0.58 9.44 14.33
CA GLY A 129 -0.41 10.44 13.29
C GLY A 129 -1.70 11.21 13.04
N ARG A 130 -1.72 11.90 11.90
CA ARG A 130 -2.88 12.61 11.37
C ARG A 130 -3.28 11.99 10.06
N PHE A 131 -4.53 12.18 9.66
CA PHE A 131 -4.97 11.82 8.32
C PHE A 131 -4.39 12.82 7.31
N ASP A 132 -3.77 12.33 6.22
CA ASP A 132 -3.29 13.17 5.12
C ASP A 132 -3.74 12.62 3.76
N VAL A 133 -4.59 13.37 3.05
CA VAL A 133 -5.08 12.97 1.73
C VAL A 133 -3.96 12.87 0.69
N ASP A 134 -2.86 13.59 0.89
CA ASP A 134 -1.71 13.52 -0.01
C ASP A 134 -0.95 12.21 0.13
N ASP A 135 -0.91 11.65 1.34
CA ASP A 135 -0.32 10.33 1.56
C ASP A 135 -1.17 9.25 0.87
N LEU A 136 -2.50 9.39 0.84
CA LEU A 136 -3.37 8.53 0.02
C LEU A 136 -3.03 8.59 -1.46
N ILE A 137 -2.77 9.79 -1.98
CA ILE A 137 -2.42 10.01 -3.39
C ILE A 137 -1.06 9.38 -3.68
N LEU A 138 -0.04 9.66 -2.86
CA LEU A 138 1.33 9.16 -3.04
C LEU A 138 1.38 7.63 -2.92
N ASN A 139 0.70 7.05 -1.93
CA ASN A 139 0.64 5.61 -1.73
C ASN A 139 -0.10 4.91 -2.88
N THR A 140 -1.18 5.51 -3.38
CA THR A 140 -1.91 5.00 -4.56
C THR A 140 -1.04 5.08 -5.81
N ALA A 141 -0.30 6.18 -6.00
CA ALA A 141 0.67 6.33 -7.08
C ALA A 141 1.81 5.29 -6.98
N GLY A 142 2.28 5.01 -5.76
CA GLY A 142 3.19 3.91 -5.45
C GLY A 142 2.65 2.56 -5.92
N GLY A 143 1.40 2.25 -5.61
CA GLY A 143 0.73 1.06 -6.11
C GLY A 143 0.72 0.98 -7.66
N VAL A 144 0.43 2.08 -8.34
CA VAL A 144 0.48 2.14 -9.81
C VAL A 144 1.91 1.94 -10.33
N LEU A 145 2.93 2.50 -9.68
CA LEU A 145 4.33 2.24 -10.00
C LEU A 145 4.65 0.74 -9.86
N GLY A 146 4.17 0.10 -8.80
CA GLY A 146 4.25 -1.35 -8.61
C GLY A 146 3.66 -2.18 -9.76
N LEU A 147 2.53 -1.73 -10.30
CA LEU A 147 1.93 -2.33 -11.49
C LEU A 147 2.81 -2.17 -12.73
N MET A 148 3.43 -1.00 -12.92
CA MET A 148 4.37 -0.76 -14.01
C MET A 148 5.58 -1.70 -13.90
N LEU A 149 6.15 -1.84 -12.69
CA LEU A 149 7.25 -2.77 -12.39
C LEU A 149 6.87 -4.22 -12.72
N PHE A 150 5.64 -4.63 -12.43
CA PHE A 150 5.14 -5.96 -12.79
C PHE A 150 5.12 -6.20 -14.30
N TYR A 151 4.77 -5.19 -15.10
CA TYR A 151 4.71 -5.35 -16.56
C TYR A 151 6.10 -5.45 -17.21
N ILE A 152 7.10 -4.73 -16.68
CA ILE A 152 8.47 -4.79 -17.18
C ILE A 152 9.23 -6.06 -16.74
N THR A 153 8.78 -6.72 -15.67
CA THR A 153 9.44 -7.91 -15.14
C THR A 153 9.40 -9.08 -16.15
N PRO A 154 10.57 -9.62 -16.58
CA PRO A 154 10.65 -10.79 -17.44
C PRO A 154 10.00 -12.03 -16.79
N GLY A 155 9.37 -12.89 -17.58
CA GLY A 155 8.75 -14.11 -17.05
C GLY A 155 7.40 -13.92 -16.35
N ARG A 156 6.80 -12.70 -16.40
CA ARG A 156 5.44 -12.42 -15.86
C ARG A 156 4.36 -13.43 -16.29
N LYS A 157 4.51 -14.04 -17.48
CA LYS A 157 3.62 -15.09 -18.01
C LYS A 157 3.44 -16.28 -17.07
N ARG A 158 4.45 -16.62 -16.26
CA ARG A 158 4.37 -17.70 -15.25
C ARG A 158 3.36 -17.40 -14.14
N TRP A 159 3.10 -16.12 -13.90
CA TRP A 159 2.25 -15.59 -12.84
C TRP A 159 0.85 -15.19 -13.36
N LEU A 160 0.66 -15.10 -14.68
CA LEU A 160 -0.62 -14.77 -15.30
C LEU A 160 -1.66 -15.87 -15.02
N PRO A 161 -2.81 -15.56 -14.40
CA PRO A 161 -3.88 -16.53 -14.23
C PRO A 161 -4.51 -16.86 -15.60
N GLY A 162 -4.11 -17.96 -16.24
CA GLY A 162 -4.79 -18.49 -17.43
C GLY A 162 -3.98 -18.60 -18.72
N SER A 163 -2.65 -18.50 -18.71
CA SER A 163 -1.86 -18.92 -19.87
C SER A 163 -1.79 -20.47 -19.93
N SER A 164 -2.91 -21.10 -20.27
CA SER A 164 -2.82 -22.39 -20.95
C SER A 164 -2.27 -22.09 -22.34
N LYS A 165 -1.23 -22.81 -22.74
CA LYS A 165 -0.77 -22.82 -24.13
C LYS A 165 -2.00 -23.16 -24.99
N LYS A 166 -2.35 -22.33 -25.98
CA LYS A 166 -2.94 -22.87 -27.20
C LYS A 166 -1.82 -23.65 -27.88
N SER A 167 -1.64 -24.90 -27.49
CA SER A 167 -0.85 -25.90 -28.21
C SER A 167 -1.82 -26.92 -28.76
N GLY A 168 -1.84 -27.09 -30.08
CA GLY A 168 -2.75 -27.99 -30.81
C GLY A 168 -3.46 -27.24 -31.93
N THR A 169 -2.84 -27.08 -33.10
CA THR A 169 -3.02 -27.93 -34.30
C THR A 169 -4.26 -27.55 -35.11
N SER A 170 -4.02 -26.78 -36.18
CA SER A 170 -4.65 -27.04 -37.47
C SER A 170 -3.54 -26.93 -38.51
N THR A 171 -2.82 -28.06 -38.62
CA THR A 171 -2.09 -28.44 -39.83
C THR A 171 -3.00 -28.31 -41.05
N PHE A 172 -2.38 -27.93 -42.16
CA PHE A 172 -2.89 -27.95 -43.53
C PHE A 172 -3.82 -29.12 -43.85
N GLY A 173 -4.83 -28.84 -44.67
CA GLY A 173 -5.78 -29.79 -45.26
C GLY A 173 -6.97 -29.04 -45.81
#